data_AF-A0A1H4XS48-F1
#
_entry.id   AF-A0A1H4XS48-F1
#
_cell.length_a   1.000
_cell.length_b   1.000
_cell.length_c   1.000
_cell.angle_alpha   90.00
_cell.angle_beta   90.00
_cell.angle_gamma   90.00
#
_symmetry.space_group_name_H-M   'P 1'
#
loop_
_entity.id
_entity.type
_entity.pdbx_description
1 polymer ?
#
loop_
_entity_poly.entity_id
_entity_poly.type
_entity_poly.pdbx_seq_one_letter_code
_entity_poly.pdbx_strand_id
1 'polypeptide(L)'
;MEHVRRKPAVRPRDAQPGRDSAATEPGLLRLQRLAGNAATTRLVTVQRDLDDQAALAAVDGLPAHVLSGNGGVPLATEAAKQDFLRAGREWFGSHEATLDHFRGIEQSTAPGRPFLHRNAKARLEAAIASLGGPGPSSTVAFSFRKAFTKDTHYTPASMHTLGYAIDYDATNMPRIGRGETAELLRLTGGGPSNAQLGEYSARRAVISATGDATAAGEAPPAQAAALMDKIRAESQRLATSSQAFQASLGAARDQFLELRTQYFEAATPQEKTAVLNQVPALIVPWTTAITTEEQRLAALAATAALDPAALPAKAQLTARIAQIEAAAREAGRAVAQAKGKEPDAKSKLWGRLAAWEKLVKTEPDGTFGERVTRVTEQAQTLLDGLRPLVGAKETLAKLTSLRAKLSDPAFLFGSAKRKKGERPTTATVADTPSMAQLVEKGYFNPRDPAAGREHFNAEFLVALAQHGFDLGVAWTGESTDSMHMELVVPRGG
;
A
#
# COMPACT_ATOMS: atom_id res chain seq x y z
N MET A 1 43.47 -69.65 15.61
CA MET A 1 42.21 -69.73 14.83
C MET A 1 42.36 -68.85 13.61
N GLU A 2 42.61 -69.48 12.47
CA GLU A 2 42.83 -68.84 11.17
C GLU A 2 41.56 -68.18 10.65
N HIS A 3 41.65 -66.92 10.24
CA HIS A 3 40.70 -66.30 9.33
C HIS A 3 41.42 -65.78 8.09
N VAL A 4 41.37 -66.63 7.06
CA VAL A 4 41.87 -66.41 5.71
C VAL A 4 41.03 -65.33 5.03
N ARG A 5 41.66 -64.18 4.73
CA ARG A 5 41.11 -63.11 3.89
C ARG A 5 41.03 -63.56 2.43
N ARG A 6 39.82 -63.72 1.89
CA ARG A 6 39.56 -63.86 0.45
C ARG A 6 39.43 -62.49 -0.22
N LYS A 7 40.22 -62.24 -1.26
CA LYS A 7 40.05 -61.11 -2.21
C LYS A 7 38.86 -61.39 -3.15
N PRO A 8 37.98 -60.43 -3.45
CA PRO A 8 37.05 -60.55 -4.56
C PRO A 8 37.67 -60.08 -5.89
N ALA A 9 37.24 -60.76 -6.94
CA ALA A 9 37.74 -60.71 -8.31
C ALA A 9 37.42 -59.41 -9.06
N VAL A 10 38.36 -59.02 -9.92
CA VAL A 10 38.25 -57.96 -10.92
C VAL A 10 37.32 -58.45 -12.05
N ARG A 11 36.21 -57.74 -12.28
CA ARG A 11 35.33 -57.98 -13.44
C ARG A 11 35.93 -57.38 -14.71
N PRO A 12 35.76 -58.04 -15.88
CA PRO A 12 36.19 -57.53 -17.17
C PRO A 12 35.37 -56.30 -17.58
N ARG A 13 36.05 -55.41 -18.29
CA ARG A 13 35.61 -54.08 -18.73
C ARG A 13 34.77 -54.26 -20.00
N ASP A 14 33.46 -54.04 -19.91
CA ASP A 14 32.60 -54.03 -21.09
C ASP A 14 32.99 -52.88 -22.02
N ALA A 15 33.14 -53.22 -23.30
CA ALA A 15 33.49 -52.31 -24.37
C ALA A 15 32.39 -51.25 -24.56
N GLN A 16 32.78 -49.98 -24.52
CA GLN A 16 31.91 -48.88 -24.92
C GLN A 16 31.63 -48.96 -26.42
N PRO A 17 30.35 -48.94 -26.86
CA PRO A 17 30.02 -48.74 -28.26
C PRO A 17 30.41 -47.32 -28.70
N GLY A 18 30.85 -47.23 -29.95
CA GLY A 18 31.53 -46.10 -30.56
C GLY A 18 30.78 -44.78 -30.46
N ARG A 19 31.57 -43.72 -30.32
CA ARG A 19 31.19 -42.35 -30.66
C ARG A 19 31.03 -42.26 -32.18
N ASP A 20 29.83 -42.52 -32.64
CA ASP A 20 29.41 -42.03 -33.95
C ASP A 20 28.93 -40.57 -33.81
N SER A 21 29.30 -39.80 -34.83
CA SER A 21 29.12 -38.38 -34.97
C SER A 21 27.70 -37.89 -34.65
N ALA A 22 27.53 -37.30 -33.46
CA ALA A 22 26.40 -36.42 -33.21
C ALA A 22 26.64 -35.13 -34.02
N ALA A 23 25.99 -35.06 -35.18
CA ALA A 23 25.80 -33.82 -35.91
C ALA A 23 25.37 -32.72 -34.92
N THR A 24 26.03 -31.57 -34.98
CA THR A 24 25.66 -30.36 -34.24
C THR A 24 24.19 -30.06 -34.46
N GLU A 25 23.36 -30.41 -33.48
CA GLU A 25 21.95 -30.06 -33.48
C GLU A 25 21.85 -28.52 -33.50
N PRO A 26 21.24 -27.90 -34.53
CA PRO A 26 21.13 -26.45 -34.61
C PRO A 26 20.50 -25.92 -33.31
N GLY A 27 21.12 -24.92 -32.67
CA GLY A 27 20.69 -24.42 -31.35
C GLY A 27 19.20 -24.07 -31.25
N LEU A 28 18.55 -23.78 -32.39
CA LEU A 28 17.11 -23.58 -32.53
C LEU A 28 16.27 -24.80 -32.10
N LEU A 29 16.66 -26.02 -32.50
CA LEU A 29 15.94 -27.25 -32.17
C LEU A 29 16.04 -27.60 -30.68
N ARG A 30 17.17 -27.23 -30.04
CA ARG A 30 17.37 -27.39 -28.60
C ARG A 30 16.51 -26.41 -27.79
N LEU A 31 16.42 -25.15 -28.25
CA LEU A 31 15.50 -24.14 -27.70
C LEU A 31 14.03 -24.55 -27.87
N GLN A 32 13.68 -25.12 -29.02
CA GLN A 32 12.35 -25.62 -29.34
C GLN A 32 11.88 -26.74 -28.42
N ARG A 33 12.80 -27.61 -28.03
CA ARG A 33 12.52 -28.71 -27.10
C ARG A 33 12.42 -28.25 -25.64
N LEU A 34 13.17 -27.22 -25.24
CA LEU A 34 13.19 -26.73 -23.86
C LEU A 34 12.08 -25.73 -23.55
N ALA A 35 11.69 -24.90 -24.51
CA ALA A 35 10.72 -23.81 -24.32
C ALA A 35 9.33 -24.10 -24.95
N GLY A 36 9.22 -25.15 -25.76
CA GLY A 36 8.02 -25.47 -26.52
C GLY A 36 7.88 -24.64 -27.80
N ASN A 37 7.08 -25.15 -28.76
CA ASN A 37 6.92 -24.53 -30.09
C ASN A 37 6.45 -23.07 -30.02
N ALA A 38 5.54 -22.72 -29.10
CA ALA A 38 5.02 -21.36 -28.95
C ALA A 38 6.07 -20.34 -28.47
N ALA A 39 6.94 -20.72 -27.52
CA ALA A 39 8.01 -19.84 -27.04
C ALA A 39 9.13 -19.66 -28.08
N THR A 40 9.32 -20.65 -28.93
CA THR A 40 10.36 -20.64 -29.97
C THR A 40 9.92 -19.84 -31.19
N THR A 41 8.64 -19.90 -31.56
CA THR A 41 8.07 -18.97 -32.55
C THR A 41 8.17 -17.51 -32.09
N ARG A 42 8.01 -17.22 -30.79
CA ARG A 42 8.26 -15.87 -30.24
C ARG A 42 9.73 -15.44 -30.27
N LEU A 43 10.67 -16.38 -30.20
CA LEU A 43 12.11 -16.10 -30.26
C LEU A 43 12.67 -15.95 -31.68
N VAL A 44 12.01 -16.56 -32.68
CA VAL A 44 12.52 -16.63 -34.07
C VAL A 44 11.82 -15.62 -34.99
N THR A 45 10.67 -15.09 -34.60
CA THR A 45 10.08 -13.93 -35.27
C THR A 45 10.68 -12.68 -34.64
N VAL A 46 11.77 -12.16 -35.21
CA VAL A 46 12.17 -10.76 -34.96
C VAL A 46 11.09 -9.90 -35.59
N GLN A 47 10.00 -9.71 -34.85
CA GLN A 47 8.94 -8.78 -35.20
C GLN A 47 9.62 -7.41 -35.21
N ARG A 48 9.85 -6.87 -36.42
CA ARG A 48 10.43 -5.54 -36.57
C ARG A 48 9.44 -4.58 -35.95
N ASP A 49 9.85 -3.89 -34.88
CA ASP A 49 9.05 -2.83 -34.28
C ASP A 49 8.67 -1.80 -35.36
N LEU A 50 7.52 -1.16 -35.17
CA LEU A 50 7.08 -0.11 -36.07
C LEU A 50 8.01 1.10 -35.97
N ASP A 51 8.40 1.64 -37.13
CA ASP A 51 9.05 2.96 -37.15
C ASP A 51 8.10 4.05 -36.64
N ASP A 52 8.66 5.20 -36.28
CA ASP A 52 7.91 6.29 -35.65
C ASP A 52 6.71 6.76 -36.50
N GLN A 53 6.86 6.80 -37.83
CA GLN A 53 5.81 7.27 -38.73
C GLN A 53 4.68 6.25 -38.85
N ALA A 54 5.01 4.96 -38.98
CA ALA A 54 4.04 3.88 -39.02
C ALA A 54 3.30 3.73 -37.69
N ALA A 55 4.02 3.85 -36.56
CA ALA A 55 3.43 3.83 -35.22
C ALA A 55 2.47 5.00 -35.02
N LEU A 56 2.87 6.22 -35.43
CA LEU A 56 2.06 7.42 -35.33
C LEU A 56 0.76 7.31 -36.13
N ALA A 57 0.83 6.80 -37.37
CA ALA A 57 -0.35 6.52 -38.18
C ALA A 57 -1.25 5.45 -37.55
N ALA A 58 -0.67 4.43 -36.91
CA ALA A 58 -1.41 3.36 -36.27
C ALA A 58 -2.15 3.80 -34.99
N VAL A 59 -1.78 4.93 -34.38
CA VAL A 59 -2.52 5.51 -33.24
C VAL A 59 -3.96 5.84 -33.64
N ASP A 60 -4.19 6.34 -34.85
CA ASP A 60 -5.54 6.68 -35.34
C ASP A 60 -6.46 5.45 -35.50
N GLY A 61 -5.88 4.23 -35.50
CA GLY A 61 -6.62 2.98 -35.48
C GLY A 61 -6.96 2.46 -34.07
N LEU A 62 -6.60 3.18 -33.00
CA LEU A 62 -6.97 2.81 -31.63
C LEU A 62 -8.48 2.97 -31.40
N PRO A 63 -9.06 2.24 -30.42
CA PRO A 63 -10.46 2.40 -30.07
C PRO A 63 -10.83 3.85 -29.73
N ALA A 64 -12.05 4.27 -30.11
CA ALA A 64 -12.48 5.67 -29.95
C ALA A 64 -12.44 6.16 -28.49
N HIS A 65 -12.74 5.31 -27.50
CA HIS A 65 -12.62 5.65 -26.08
C HIS A 65 -11.17 5.87 -25.64
N VAL A 66 -10.19 5.23 -26.29
CA VAL A 66 -8.76 5.50 -26.07
C VAL A 66 -8.37 6.83 -26.70
N LEU A 67 -8.74 7.07 -27.97
CA LEU A 67 -8.44 8.33 -28.67
C LEU A 67 -9.01 9.56 -27.96
N SER A 68 -10.21 9.44 -27.39
CA SER A 68 -10.87 10.48 -26.59
C SER A 68 -10.37 10.59 -25.15
N GLY A 69 -9.51 9.67 -24.69
CA GLY A 69 -9.05 9.60 -23.30
C GLY A 69 -10.14 9.24 -22.28
N ASN A 70 -11.28 8.73 -22.75
CA ASN A 70 -12.45 8.31 -21.97
C ASN A 70 -12.90 9.35 -20.93
N GLY A 71 -13.25 10.55 -21.40
CA GLY A 71 -13.66 11.68 -20.55
C GLY A 71 -12.50 12.47 -19.92
N GLY A 72 -11.26 12.03 -20.15
CA GLY A 72 -10.04 12.75 -19.81
C GLY A 72 -9.54 13.61 -20.97
N VAL A 73 -8.22 13.66 -21.15
CA VAL A 73 -7.55 14.42 -22.21
C VAL A 73 -7.39 13.54 -23.45
N PRO A 74 -7.89 13.97 -24.63
CA PRO A 74 -7.80 13.19 -25.86
C PRO A 74 -6.40 13.22 -26.46
N LEU A 75 -6.08 12.23 -27.30
CA LEU A 75 -4.91 12.20 -28.19
C LEU A 75 -5.18 13.03 -29.46
N ALA A 76 -5.49 14.31 -29.27
CA ALA A 76 -6.02 15.18 -30.33
C ALA A 76 -4.95 15.76 -31.28
N THR A 77 -3.69 15.81 -30.87
CA THR A 77 -2.60 16.41 -31.65
C THR A 77 -1.53 15.38 -31.99
N GLU A 78 -0.81 15.60 -33.09
CA GLU A 78 0.31 14.76 -33.48
C GLU A 78 1.38 14.69 -32.38
N ALA A 79 1.71 15.83 -31.76
CA ALA A 79 2.65 15.89 -30.65
C ALA A 79 2.21 15.02 -29.45
N ALA A 80 0.92 15.05 -29.08
CA ALA A 80 0.40 14.21 -27.99
C ALA A 80 0.47 12.71 -28.33
N LYS A 81 0.23 12.35 -29.61
CA LYS A 81 0.36 10.96 -30.09
C LYS A 81 1.81 10.48 -30.05
N GLN A 82 2.76 11.32 -30.47
CA GLN A 82 4.19 11.03 -30.39
C GLN A 82 4.64 10.82 -28.95
N ASP A 83 4.22 11.70 -28.03
CA ASP A 83 4.56 11.57 -26.61
C ASP A 83 3.88 10.37 -25.94
N PHE A 84 2.67 10.01 -26.36
CA PHE A 84 1.98 8.77 -25.97
C PHE A 84 2.78 7.53 -26.40
N LEU A 85 3.22 7.47 -27.66
CA LEU A 85 4.01 6.36 -28.18
C LEU A 85 5.37 6.26 -27.49
N ARG A 86 6.04 7.39 -27.26
CA ARG A 86 7.31 7.44 -26.52
C ARG A 86 7.15 6.88 -25.10
N ALA A 87 6.20 7.40 -24.34
CA ALA A 87 5.94 6.94 -22.97
C ALA A 87 5.54 5.46 -22.92
N GLY A 88 4.77 5.01 -23.91
CA GLY A 88 4.42 3.60 -24.07
C GLY A 88 5.62 2.72 -24.39
N ARG A 89 6.45 3.10 -25.36
CA ARG A 89 7.65 2.34 -25.74
C ARG A 89 8.62 2.20 -24.57
N GLU A 90 8.78 3.25 -23.75
CA GLU A 90 9.58 3.18 -22.52
C GLU A 90 9.08 2.14 -21.51
N TRP A 91 7.76 1.89 -21.47
CA TRP A 91 7.13 0.98 -20.52
C TRP A 91 6.88 -0.44 -21.05
N PHE A 92 6.52 -0.55 -22.33
CA PHE A 92 6.16 -1.80 -23.00
C PHE A 92 7.28 -2.34 -23.90
N GLY A 93 8.38 -1.60 -24.06
CA GLY A 93 9.55 -1.98 -24.85
C GLY A 93 9.45 -1.66 -26.34
N SER A 94 8.25 -1.51 -26.91
CA SER A 94 8.04 -1.26 -28.34
C SER A 94 6.78 -0.44 -28.64
N HIS A 95 6.71 0.16 -29.83
CA HIS A 95 5.48 0.83 -30.28
C HIS A 95 4.37 -0.17 -30.52
N GLU A 96 4.69 -1.33 -31.10
CA GLU A 96 3.70 -2.37 -31.36
C GLU A 96 3.06 -2.88 -30.06
N ALA A 97 3.86 -3.17 -29.02
CA ALA A 97 3.35 -3.60 -27.73
C ALA A 97 2.51 -2.52 -27.04
N THR A 98 2.89 -1.24 -27.20
CA THR A 98 2.08 -0.10 -26.73
C THR A 98 0.71 -0.10 -27.40
N LEU A 99 0.69 -0.13 -28.73
CA LEU A 99 -0.55 -0.09 -29.50
C LEU A 99 -1.43 -1.31 -29.18
N ASP A 100 -0.85 -2.50 -29.08
CA ASP A 100 -1.57 -3.74 -28.77
C ASP A 100 -2.18 -3.74 -27.36
N HIS A 101 -1.47 -3.17 -26.38
CA HIS A 101 -2.00 -2.95 -25.05
C HIS A 101 -3.25 -2.06 -25.12
N PHE A 102 -3.15 -0.88 -25.74
CA PHE A 102 -4.26 0.07 -25.79
C PHE A 102 -5.43 -0.38 -26.68
N ARG A 103 -5.18 -1.16 -27.74
CA ARG A 103 -6.23 -1.88 -28.50
C ARG A 103 -7.01 -2.86 -27.62
N GLY A 104 -6.34 -3.43 -26.61
CA GLY A 104 -6.94 -4.33 -25.64
C GLY A 104 -7.82 -3.66 -24.60
N ILE A 105 -8.00 -2.34 -24.61
CA ILE A 105 -8.93 -1.65 -23.71
C ILE A 105 -10.33 -1.78 -24.28
N GLU A 106 -11.21 -2.43 -23.53
CA GLU A 106 -12.54 -2.81 -23.95
C GLU A 106 -13.57 -2.41 -22.89
N GLN A 107 -14.83 -2.28 -23.31
CA GLN A 107 -15.92 -2.12 -22.35
C GLN A 107 -16.20 -3.46 -21.66
N SER A 108 -16.35 -3.41 -20.34
CA SER A 108 -16.80 -4.55 -19.53
C SER A 108 -18.34 -4.63 -19.47
N THR A 109 -18.82 -5.80 -19.06
CA THR A 109 -20.22 -6.10 -18.76
C THR A 109 -20.56 -5.82 -17.28
N ALA A 110 -19.56 -5.49 -16.46
CA ALA A 110 -19.76 -5.04 -15.09
C ALA A 110 -20.70 -3.82 -15.04
N PRO A 111 -21.49 -3.64 -13.96
CA PRO A 111 -22.37 -2.49 -13.82
C PRO A 111 -21.61 -1.15 -13.98
N GLY A 112 -22.23 -0.19 -14.66
CA GLY A 112 -21.58 1.06 -15.08
C GLY A 112 -20.75 0.94 -16.36
N ARG A 113 -20.51 -0.29 -16.84
CA ARG A 113 -19.82 -0.63 -18.09
C ARG A 113 -18.46 0.11 -18.26
N PRO A 114 -17.56 0.03 -17.26
CA PRO A 114 -16.27 0.69 -17.33
C PRO A 114 -15.40 0.12 -18.45
N PHE A 115 -14.55 0.98 -19.03
CA PHE A 115 -13.49 0.58 -19.96
C PHE A 115 -12.26 0.12 -19.18
N LEU A 116 -11.78 -1.08 -19.47
CA LEU A 116 -10.64 -1.72 -18.82
C LEU A 116 -9.82 -2.48 -19.86
N HIS A 117 -8.53 -2.67 -19.61
CA HIS A 117 -7.74 -3.62 -20.39
C HIS A 117 -8.36 -5.02 -20.26
N ARG A 118 -8.39 -5.80 -21.35
CA ARG A 118 -9.05 -7.11 -21.45
C ARG A 118 -8.75 -8.06 -20.28
N ASN A 119 -7.53 -8.02 -19.75
CA ASN A 119 -7.14 -8.78 -18.57
C ASN A 119 -7.91 -8.31 -17.32
N ALA A 120 -7.88 -7.02 -16.98
CA ALA A 120 -8.62 -6.49 -15.83
C ALA A 120 -10.14 -6.65 -16.00
N LYS A 121 -10.65 -6.46 -17.22
CA LYS A 121 -12.05 -6.74 -17.56
C LYS A 121 -12.42 -8.18 -17.20
N ALA A 122 -11.71 -9.18 -17.73
CA ALA A 122 -12.03 -10.58 -17.50
C ALA A 122 -11.96 -10.96 -16.00
N ARG A 123 -10.97 -10.42 -15.28
CA ARG A 123 -10.83 -10.64 -13.84
C ARG A 123 -11.95 -10.01 -13.02
N LEU A 124 -12.35 -8.78 -13.37
CA LEU A 124 -13.44 -8.08 -12.70
C LEU A 124 -14.79 -8.78 -12.92
N GLU A 125 -15.07 -9.17 -14.17
CA GLU A 125 -16.30 -9.88 -14.52
C GLU A 125 -16.40 -11.23 -13.79
N ALA A 126 -15.28 -11.96 -13.69
CA ALA A 126 -15.23 -13.20 -12.93
C ALA A 126 -15.44 -12.98 -11.41
N ALA A 127 -14.83 -11.92 -10.84
CA ALA A 127 -15.03 -11.56 -9.43
C ALA A 127 -16.48 -11.16 -9.11
N ILE A 128 -17.15 -10.47 -10.03
CA ILE A 128 -18.58 -10.16 -9.87
C ILE A 128 -19.41 -11.44 -9.97
N ALA A 129 -19.11 -12.32 -10.92
CA ALA A 129 -19.81 -13.58 -11.09
C ALA A 129 -19.70 -14.48 -9.85
N SER A 130 -18.55 -14.50 -9.15
CA SER A 130 -18.33 -15.32 -7.95
C SER A 130 -19.18 -14.88 -6.75
N LEU A 131 -19.71 -13.66 -6.73
CA LEU A 131 -20.60 -13.19 -5.68
C LEU A 131 -22.04 -13.72 -5.80
N GLY A 132 -22.44 -14.22 -6.97
CA GLY A 132 -23.81 -14.71 -7.20
C GLY A 132 -24.91 -13.64 -7.15
N GLY A 133 -24.54 -12.35 -7.13
CA GLY A 133 -25.45 -11.21 -7.03
C GLY A 133 -24.99 -10.01 -7.88
N PRO A 134 -25.69 -8.86 -7.81
CA PRO A 134 -25.27 -7.66 -8.56
C PRO A 134 -23.95 -7.12 -8.01
N GLY A 135 -22.96 -6.93 -8.89
CA GLY A 135 -21.74 -6.23 -8.54
C GLY A 135 -21.95 -4.72 -8.38
N PRO A 136 -21.02 -4.01 -7.73
CA PRO A 136 -21.03 -2.55 -7.71
C PRO A 136 -20.82 -1.98 -9.11
N SER A 137 -21.43 -0.82 -9.35
CA SER A 137 -21.37 -0.02 -10.55
C SER A 137 -20.26 1.01 -10.44
N SER A 138 -19.46 1.13 -11.50
CA SER A 138 -18.53 2.24 -11.66
C SER A 138 -18.34 2.58 -13.13
N THR A 139 -18.08 3.86 -13.39
CA THR A 139 -17.61 4.36 -14.69
C THR A 139 -16.16 4.84 -14.62
N VAL A 140 -15.58 4.88 -13.42
CA VAL A 140 -14.27 5.46 -13.15
C VAL A 140 -13.21 4.37 -13.24
N ALA A 141 -12.70 4.14 -14.44
CA ALA A 141 -11.69 3.13 -14.72
C ALA A 141 -10.59 3.69 -15.63
N PHE A 142 -10.50 3.25 -16.90
CA PHE A 142 -9.55 3.81 -17.85
C PHE A 142 -9.77 5.30 -18.09
N SER A 143 -8.70 6.11 -18.01
CA SER A 143 -8.73 7.53 -18.43
C SER A 143 -7.33 8.12 -18.61
N PHE A 144 -7.18 9.00 -19.60
CA PHE A 144 -6.02 9.87 -19.73
C PHE A 144 -6.23 11.12 -18.88
N ARG A 145 -5.85 11.06 -17.60
CA ARG A 145 -6.08 12.15 -16.63
C ARG A 145 -5.31 13.44 -16.95
N LYS A 146 -4.26 13.37 -17.77
CA LYS A 146 -3.40 14.50 -18.18
C LYS A 146 -3.03 14.37 -19.65
N ALA A 147 -2.69 15.50 -20.27
CA ALA A 147 -2.12 15.52 -21.62
C ALA A 147 -0.79 14.76 -21.65
N PHE A 148 -0.53 14.03 -22.73
CA PHE A 148 0.79 13.49 -23.01
C PHE A 148 1.72 14.62 -23.45
N THR A 149 2.86 14.69 -22.79
CA THR A 149 3.96 15.60 -23.07
C THR A 149 5.28 14.82 -23.06
N LYS A 150 6.36 15.43 -23.51
CA LYS A 150 7.72 14.86 -23.43
C LYS A 150 8.16 14.44 -22.03
N ASP A 151 7.52 15.00 -20.99
CA ASP A 151 7.81 14.70 -19.58
C ASP A 151 6.89 13.61 -19.01
N THR A 152 5.97 13.08 -19.84
CA THR A 152 5.06 12.01 -19.44
C THR A 152 5.78 10.67 -19.43
N HIS A 153 5.70 9.95 -18.32
CA HIS A 153 6.20 8.59 -18.20
C HIS A 153 5.13 7.73 -17.54
N TYR A 154 4.95 6.49 -18.01
CA TYR A 154 4.16 5.53 -17.26
C TYR A 154 4.94 5.04 -16.05
N THR A 155 4.24 4.90 -14.94
CA THR A 155 4.81 4.42 -13.68
C THR A 155 3.87 3.39 -13.06
N PRO A 156 4.29 2.69 -12.00
CA PRO A 156 3.37 1.85 -11.23
C PRO A 156 2.13 2.60 -10.70
N ALA A 157 2.13 3.94 -10.63
CA ALA A 157 0.97 4.73 -10.24
C ALA A 157 0.02 5.07 -11.41
N SER A 158 0.33 4.64 -12.64
CA SER A 158 -0.42 4.96 -13.85
C SER A 158 -1.55 3.97 -14.16
N MET A 159 -2.03 3.18 -13.18
CA MET A 159 -2.92 2.04 -13.44
C MET A 159 -4.28 2.41 -14.07
N HIS A 160 -4.84 3.59 -13.80
CA HIS A 160 -6.00 4.07 -14.56
C HIS A 160 -5.67 4.35 -16.02
N THR A 161 -4.54 5.00 -16.29
CA THR A 161 -4.09 5.26 -17.67
C THR A 161 -3.79 3.98 -18.43
N LEU A 162 -3.32 2.93 -17.74
CA LEU A 162 -3.07 1.62 -18.33
C LEU A 162 -4.33 0.75 -18.44
N GLY A 163 -5.48 1.17 -17.89
CA GLY A 163 -6.73 0.41 -17.91
C GLY A 163 -6.75 -0.78 -16.95
N TYR A 164 -5.90 -0.78 -15.92
CA TYR A 164 -5.82 -1.84 -14.89
C TYR A 164 -6.45 -1.46 -13.55
N ALA A 165 -6.93 -0.23 -13.40
CA ALA A 165 -7.57 0.24 -12.18
C ALA A 165 -9.02 0.66 -12.37
N ILE A 166 -9.76 0.60 -11.26
CA ILE A 166 -11.15 1.00 -11.13
C ILE A 166 -11.39 1.62 -9.75
N ASP A 167 -12.15 2.71 -9.71
CA ASP A 167 -12.55 3.38 -8.47
C ASP A 167 -14.04 3.13 -8.20
N TYR A 168 -14.40 2.79 -6.97
CA TYR A 168 -15.78 2.58 -6.53
C TYR A 168 -16.17 3.52 -5.40
N ASP A 169 -17.40 4.04 -5.46
CA ASP A 169 -18.05 4.80 -4.38
C ASP A 169 -17.15 5.88 -3.73
N ALA A 170 -16.53 6.74 -4.56
CA ALA A 170 -15.68 7.84 -4.10
C ALA A 170 -16.37 8.77 -3.08
N THR A 171 -17.71 8.74 -3.02
CA THR A 171 -18.51 9.52 -2.08
C THR A 171 -18.49 8.93 -0.67
N ASN A 172 -18.61 7.61 -0.52
CA ASN A 172 -18.62 6.92 0.79
C ASN A 172 -17.28 6.26 1.14
N MET A 173 -16.35 6.22 0.18
CA MET A 173 -15.00 5.67 0.31
C MET A 173 -13.94 6.69 -0.13
N PRO A 174 -13.99 7.95 0.36
CA PRO A 174 -13.03 8.95 -0.07
C PRO A 174 -11.61 8.51 0.27
N ARG A 175 -10.67 8.89 -0.59
CA ARG A 175 -9.25 8.89 -0.28
C ARG A 175 -8.97 9.84 0.87
N ILE A 176 -8.17 9.36 1.81
CA ILE A 176 -7.64 10.17 2.90
C ILE A 176 -6.28 10.68 2.45
N GLY A 177 -6.23 11.81 1.76
CA GLY A 177 -4.97 12.32 1.18
C GLY A 177 -4.06 13.13 2.11
N ARG A 178 -4.48 13.43 3.35
CA ARG A 178 -3.74 14.30 4.30
C ARG A 178 -3.32 13.56 5.56
N GLY A 179 -2.08 13.77 5.99
CA GLY A 179 -1.53 13.20 7.22
C GLY A 179 -2.27 13.62 8.47
N GLU A 180 -2.68 14.89 8.56
CA GLU A 180 -3.45 15.41 9.70
C GLU A 180 -4.84 14.77 9.78
N THR A 181 -5.48 14.53 8.63
CA THR A 181 -6.75 13.82 8.58
C THR A 181 -6.59 12.39 9.05
N ALA A 182 -5.63 11.64 8.51
CA ALA A 182 -5.36 10.26 8.93
C ALA A 182 -5.04 10.17 10.43
N GLU A 183 -4.29 11.13 10.96
CA GLU A 183 -3.95 11.19 12.39
C GLU A 183 -5.18 11.47 13.27
N LEU A 184 -6.04 12.41 12.89
CA LEU A 184 -7.28 12.65 13.63
C LEU A 184 -8.20 11.43 13.63
N LEU A 185 -8.37 10.80 12.45
CA LEU A 185 -9.13 9.56 12.32
C LEU A 185 -8.55 8.45 13.19
N ARG A 186 -7.21 8.34 13.28
CA ARG A 186 -6.53 7.38 14.16
C ARG A 186 -6.87 7.60 15.63
N LEU A 187 -6.76 8.84 16.09
CA LEU A 187 -6.96 9.20 17.50
C LEU A 187 -8.40 8.98 17.97
N THR A 188 -9.36 9.29 17.10
CA THR A 188 -10.80 9.28 17.43
C THR A 188 -11.50 8.00 17.03
N GLY A 189 -11.01 7.31 16.00
CA GLY A 189 -11.58 6.07 15.46
C GLY A 189 -10.93 4.79 16.00
N GLY A 190 -9.95 4.90 16.90
CA GLY A 190 -9.33 3.75 17.59
C GLY A 190 -8.30 2.96 16.78
N GLY A 191 -7.86 3.46 15.62
CA GLY A 191 -6.87 2.76 14.79
C GLY A 191 -6.63 3.43 13.45
N PRO A 192 -5.63 2.95 12.67
CA PRO A 192 -5.28 3.58 11.39
C PRO A 192 -6.44 3.55 10.39
N SER A 193 -6.52 4.59 9.55
CA SER A 193 -7.55 4.77 8.51
C SER A 193 -7.30 3.97 7.23
N ASN A 194 -6.25 3.13 7.18
CA ASN A 194 -5.99 2.15 6.12
C ASN A 194 -6.02 0.72 6.67
N ALA A 195 -6.30 -0.23 5.76
CA ALA A 195 -6.27 -1.66 6.04
C ALA A 195 -4.84 -2.16 6.25
N GLN A 196 -4.63 -2.88 7.34
CA GLN A 196 -3.31 -3.39 7.74
C GLN A 196 -3.01 -4.76 7.13
N LEU A 197 -3.05 -4.89 5.79
CA LEU A 197 -2.94 -6.20 5.13
C LEU A 197 -1.53 -6.82 5.16
N GLY A 198 -0.51 -6.06 5.56
CA GLY A 198 0.89 -6.51 5.62
C GLY A 198 1.76 -5.85 4.54
N GLU A 199 3.01 -6.31 4.46
CA GLU A 199 4.01 -5.76 3.54
C GLU A 199 3.52 -5.75 2.08
N TYR A 200 3.68 -4.59 1.43
CA TYR A 200 3.13 -4.32 0.09
C TYR A 200 3.58 -5.34 -0.96
N SER A 201 4.88 -5.64 -1.02
CA SER A 201 5.43 -6.58 -1.99
C SER A 201 4.96 -8.02 -1.74
N ALA A 202 5.00 -8.45 -0.47
CA ALA A 202 4.60 -9.80 -0.09
C ALA A 202 3.11 -10.05 -0.35
N ARG A 203 2.23 -9.11 0.02
CA ARG A 203 0.79 -9.28 -0.23
C ARG A 203 0.49 -9.30 -1.73
N ARG A 204 1.13 -8.47 -2.55
CA ARG A 204 0.89 -8.44 -3.99
C ARG A 204 1.34 -9.73 -4.67
N ALA A 205 2.43 -10.34 -4.20
CA ALA A 205 2.83 -11.65 -4.69
C ALA A 205 1.75 -12.70 -4.40
N VAL A 206 1.16 -12.70 -3.20
CA VAL A 206 0.04 -13.60 -2.85
C VAL A 206 -1.19 -13.30 -3.69
N ILE A 207 -1.58 -12.03 -3.86
CA ILE A 207 -2.75 -11.62 -4.67
C ILE A 207 -2.57 -12.01 -6.13
N SER A 208 -1.41 -11.73 -6.72
CA SER A 208 -1.10 -12.13 -8.10
C SER A 208 -1.20 -13.63 -8.29
N ALA A 209 -0.54 -14.42 -7.43
CA ALA A 209 -0.57 -15.88 -7.51
C ALA A 209 -1.98 -16.46 -7.29
N THR A 210 -2.75 -15.86 -6.38
CA THR A 210 -4.15 -16.25 -6.14
C THR A 210 -5.02 -15.95 -7.35
N GLY A 211 -4.85 -14.77 -7.96
CA GLY A 211 -5.47 -14.41 -9.22
C GLY A 211 -5.16 -15.47 -10.26
N ASP A 212 -3.89 -15.68 -10.59
CA ASP A 212 -3.47 -16.61 -11.64
C ASP A 212 -4.00 -18.03 -11.44
N ALA A 213 -3.93 -18.57 -10.22
CA ALA A 213 -4.55 -19.85 -9.89
C ALA A 213 -6.06 -19.86 -10.17
N THR A 214 -6.79 -18.83 -9.71
CA THR A 214 -8.24 -18.71 -9.93
C THR A 214 -8.62 -18.65 -11.41
N ALA A 215 -7.85 -17.94 -12.26
CA ALA A 215 -8.11 -17.93 -13.70
C ALA A 215 -7.78 -19.25 -14.39
N ALA A 216 -6.80 -20.00 -13.87
CA ALA A 216 -6.46 -21.33 -14.36
C ALA A 216 -7.43 -22.42 -13.86
N GLY A 217 -8.35 -22.10 -12.95
CA GLY A 217 -9.20 -23.08 -12.28
C GLY A 217 -8.42 -23.97 -11.29
N GLU A 218 -7.28 -23.49 -10.81
CA GLU A 218 -6.40 -24.17 -9.88
C GLU A 218 -6.66 -23.76 -8.44
N ALA A 219 -6.16 -24.55 -7.49
CA ALA A 219 -6.24 -24.21 -6.07
C ALA A 219 -5.35 -22.99 -5.76
N PRO A 220 -5.84 -22.01 -4.98
CA PRO A 220 -5.04 -20.85 -4.60
C PRO A 220 -3.87 -21.25 -3.67
N PRO A 221 -2.82 -20.42 -3.57
CA PRO A 221 -1.70 -20.69 -2.66
C PRO A 221 -2.18 -20.74 -1.20
N ALA A 222 -1.49 -21.52 -0.36
CA ALA A 222 -1.89 -21.75 1.04
C ALA A 222 -2.06 -20.45 1.86
N GLN A 223 -1.29 -19.41 1.53
CA GLN A 223 -1.35 -18.12 2.21
C GLN A 223 -2.59 -17.28 1.82
N ALA A 224 -3.29 -17.63 0.74
CA ALA A 224 -4.43 -16.85 0.24
C ALA A 224 -5.58 -16.78 1.27
N ALA A 225 -5.92 -17.91 1.90
CA ALA A 225 -7.03 -17.96 2.86
C ALA A 225 -6.83 -16.98 4.02
N ALA A 226 -5.63 -16.97 4.62
CA ALA A 226 -5.27 -16.05 5.69
C ALA A 226 -5.34 -14.57 5.25
N LEU A 227 -4.98 -14.27 4.00
CA LEU A 227 -5.11 -12.92 3.45
C LEU A 227 -6.58 -12.52 3.25
N MET A 228 -7.43 -13.41 2.74
CA MET A 228 -8.86 -13.13 2.55
C MET A 228 -9.58 -12.89 3.89
N ASP A 229 -9.29 -13.70 4.90
CA ASP A 229 -9.83 -13.49 6.25
C ASP A 229 -9.36 -12.15 6.84
N LYS A 230 -8.12 -11.78 6.57
CA LYS A 230 -7.57 -10.49 6.98
C LYS A 230 -8.24 -9.32 6.26
N ILE A 231 -8.57 -9.45 4.97
CA ILE A 231 -9.34 -8.44 4.22
C ILE A 231 -10.71 -8.22 4.87
N ARG A 232 -11.43 -9.30 5.22
CA ARG A 232 -12.71 -9.19 5.93
C ARG A 232 -12.56 -8.49 7.27
N ALA A 233 -11.60 -8.93 8.09
CA ALA A 233 -11.36 -8.36 9.41
C ALA A 233 -11.00 -6.86 9.33
N GLU A 234 -10.12 -6.48 8.41
CA GLU A 234 -9.74 -5.08 8.22
C GLU A 234 -10.87 -4.23 7.64
N SER A 235 -11.68 -4.77 6.72
CA SER A 235 -12.88 -4.08 6.24
C SER A 235 -13.86 -3.80 7.38
N GLN A 236 -14.10 -4.78 8.26
CA GLN A 236 -14.95 -4.59 9.43
C GLN A 236 -14.37 -3.55 10.40
N ARG A 237 -13.06 -3.64 10.69
CA ARG A 237 -12.36 -2.69 11.57
C ARG A 237 -12.46 -1.26 11.04
N LEU A 238 -12.21 -1.06 9.75
CA LEU A 238 -12.31 0.26 9.11
C LEU A 238 -13.75 0.79 9.14
N ALA A 239 -14.75 -0.06 8.91
CA ALA A 239 -16.16 0.34 8.98
C ALA A 239 -16.53 0.81 10.39
N THR A 240 -16.13 0.04 11.42
CA THR A 240 -16.34 0.41 12.82
C THR A 240 -15.61 1.71 13.17
N SER A 241 -14.37 1.88 12.70
CA SER A 241 -13.59 3.10 12.95
C SER A 241 -14.17 4.33 12.25
N SER A 242 -14.68 4.18 11.02
CA SER A 242 -15.43 5.21 10.28
C SER A 242 -16.69 5.64 11.02
N GLN A 243 -17.48 4.68 11.51
CA GLN A 243 -18.67 4.96 12.31
C GLN A 243 -18.32 5.65 13.64
N ALA A 244 -17.26 5.21 14.32
CA ALA A 244 -16.78 5.85 15.55
C ALA A 244 -16.38 7.31 15.29
N PHE A 245 -15.72 7.60 14.16
CA PHE A 245 -15.44 8.98 13.78
C PHE A 245 -16.71 9.80 13.55
N GLN A 246 -17.68 9.28 12.81
CA GLN A 246 -18.97 9.96 12.59
C GLN A 246 -19.70 10.29 13.90
N ALA A 247 -19.58 9.40 14.90
CA ALA A 247 -20.16 9.57 16.22
C ALA A 247 -19.27 10.39 17.19
N SER A 248 -18.04 10.75 16.81
CA SER A 248 -17.04 11.31 17.73
C SER A 248 -17.43 12.66 18.35
N LEU A 249 -18.31 13.43 17.71
CA LEU A 249 -18.84 14.69 18.23
C LEU A 249 -20.07 14.51 19.15
N GLY A 250 -20.62 13.30 19.26
CA GLY A 250 -21.79 13.00 20.07
C GLY A 250 -22.96 13.97 19.79
N ALA A 251 -23.50 14.57 20.85
CA ALA A 251 -24.59 15.55 20.76
C ALA A 251 -24.21 16.86 20.03
N ALA A 252 -22.91 17.19 19.94
CA ALA A 252 -22.44 18.41 19.26
C ALA A 252 -22.39 18.27 17.73
N ARG A 253 -22.60 17.05 17.20
CA ARG A 253 -22.51 16.76 15.75
C ARG A 253 -23.36 17.70 14.90
N ASP A 254 -24.65 17.79 15.20
CA ASP A 254 -25.58 18.53 14.35
C ASP A 254 -25.33 20.05 14.45
N GLN A 255 -24.94 20.54 15.63
CA GLN A 255 -24.52 21.92 15.80
C GLN A 255 -23.25 22.24 15.01
N PHE A 256 -22.28 21.32 14.95
CA PHE A 256 -21.07 21.50 14.14
C PHE A 256 -21.39 21.58 12.64
N LEU A 257 -22.29 20.73 12.14
CA LEU A 257 -22.76 20.76 10.75
C LEU A 257 -23.61 22.00 10.44
N GLU A 258 -24.29 22.56 11.44
CA GLU A 258 -24.99 23.83 11.33
C GLU A 258 -24.01 25.02 11.28
N LEU A 259 -22.94 25.04 12.09
CA LEU A 259 -21.88 26.07 11.99
C LEU A 259 -21.23 26.07 10.61
N ARG A 260 -21.02 24.90 9.98
CA ARG A 260 -20.59 24.82 8.58
C ARG A 260 -21.55 25.59 7.67
N THR A 261 -22.85 25.35 7.79
CA THR A 261 -23.88 26.01 6.96
C THR A 261 -23.85 27.51 7.17
N GLN A 262 -23.83 27.97 8.43
CA GLN A 262 -23.74 29.38 8.80
C GLN A 262 -22.46 30.04 8.26
N TYR A 263 -21.32 29.34 8.30
CA TYR A 263 -20.06 29.82 7.74
C TYR A 263 -20.16 30.09 6.23
N PHE A 264 -20.88 29.24 5.50
CA PHE A 264 -21.10 29.43 4.06
C PHE A 264 -22.17 30.48 3.74
N GLU A 265 -23.13 30.72 4.64
CA GLU A 265 -24.16 31.77 4.52
C GLU A 265 -23.65 33.16 4.93
N ALA A 266 -22.65 33.22 5.81
CA ALA A 266 -22.03 34.46 6.28
C ALA A 266 -21.49 35.32 5.12
N ALA A 267 -21.96 36.57 5.05
CA ALA A 267 -21.64 37.50 3.98
C ALA A 267 -20.29 38.21 4.22
N THR A 268 -19.91 38.36 5.49
CA THR A 268 -18.73 39.13 5.89
C THR A 268 -17.64 38.27 6.55
N PRO A 269 -16.37 38.70 6.49
CA PRO A 269 -15.30 38.05 7.25
C PRO A 269 -15.56 38.02 8.77
N GLN A 270 -16.18 39.07 9.32
CA GLN A 270 -16.48 39.17 10.76
C GLN A 270 -17.49 38.10 11.20
N GLU A 271 -18.56 37.91 10.42
CA GLU A 271 -19.54 36.84 10.67
C GLU A 271 -18.88 35.46 10.58
N LYS A 272 -18.02 35.24 9.57
CA LYS A 272 -17.26 33.99 9.43
C LYS A 272 -16.36 33.72 10.64
N THR A 273 -15.66 34.75 11.14
CA THR A 273 -14.86 34.64 12.36
C THR A 273 -15.73 34.35 13.58
N ALA A 274 -16.90 34.99 13.71
CA ALA A 274 -17.83 34.73 14.81
C ALA A 274 -18.35 33.28 14.80
N VAL A 275 -18.61 32.71 13.62
CA VAL A 275 -18.95 31.29 13.47
C VAL A 275 -17.77 30.39 13.86
N LEU A 276 -16.56 30.68 13.38
CA LEU A 276 -15.37 29.88 13.69
C LEU A 276 -15.01 29.90 15.18
N ASN A 277 -15.24 31.00 15.88
CA ASN A 277 -15.02 31.11 17.32
C ASN A 277 -15.90 30.17 18.15
N GLN A 278 -17.00 29.66 17.59
CA GLN A 278 -17.87 28.68 18.26
C GLN A 278 -17.39 27.23 18.08
N VAL A 279 -16.54 26.96 17.07
CA VAL A 279 -16.08 25.60 16.75
C VAL A 279 -15.33 24.91 17.90
N PRO A 280 -14.39 25.56 18.62
CA PRO A 280 -13.61 24.91 19.67
C PRO A 280 -14.45 24.21 20.74
N ALA A 281 -15.62 24.77 21.08
CA ALA A 281 -16.54 24.19 22.06
C ALA A 281 -17.22 22.90 21.57
N LEU A 282 -17.36 22.72 20.25
CA LEU A 282 -18.01 21.55 19.66
C LEU A 282 -17.03 20.41 19.37
N ILE A 283 -15.75 20.72 19.11
CA ILE A 283 -14.72 19.74 18.77
C ILE A 283 -13.85 19.32 19.97
N VAL A 284 -14.32 19.55 21.20
CA VAL A 284 -13.64 19.14 22.45
C VAL A 284 -13.19 17.66 22.42
N PRO A 285 -13.99 16.70 21.90
CA PRO A 285 -13.53 15.31 21.80
C PRO A 285 -12.24 15.16 20.96
N TRP A 286 -12.13 15.90 19.86
CA TRP A 286 -10.95 15.86 18.98
C TRP A 286 -9.72 16.48 19.65
N THR A 287 -9.86 17.66 20.24
CA THR A 287 -8.74 18.34 20.92
C THR A 287 -8.30 17.60 22.19
N THR A 288 -9.23 16.92 22.87
CA THR A 288 -8.91 16.03 24.00
C THR A 288 -8.12 14.82 23.52
N ALA A 289 -8.52 14.17 22.42
CA ALA A 289 -7.79 13.03 21.87
C ALA A 289 -6.33 13.40 21.49
N ILE A 290 -6.12 14.59 20.91
CA ILE A 290 -4.79 15.13 20.62
C ILE A 290 -3.98 15.33 21.91
N THR A 291 -4.55 16.01 22.90
CA THR A 291 -3.89 16.28 24.19
C THR A 291 -3.50 14.98 24.91
N THR A 292 -4.38 14.00 24.93
CA THR A 292 -4.13 12.69 25.55
C THR A 292 -2.95 11.98 24.87
N GLU A 293 -2.85 12.04 23.54
CA GLU A 293 -1.73 11.43 22.82
C GLU A 293 -0.40 12.16 23.08
N GLU A 294 -0.41 13.49 23.11
CA GLU A 294 0.77 14.30 23.47
C GLU A 294 1.26 13.93 24.87
N GLN A 295 0.35 13.83 25.86
CA GLN A 295 0.67 13.42 27.22
C GLN A 295 1.21 11.99 27.29
N ARG A 296 0.61 11.05 26.54
CA ARG A 296 1.08 9.67 26.47
C ARG A 296 2.51 9.60 25.92
N LEU A 297 2.82 10.33 24.85
CA LEU A 297 4.16 10.37 24.27
C LEU A 297 5.16 11.04 25.22
N ALA A 298 4.77 12.10 25.92
CA ALA A 298 5.61 12.72 26.94
C ALA A 298 5.90 11.78 28.13
N ALA A 299 4.90 11.02 28.59
CA ALA A 299 5.08 10.03 29.64
C ALA A 299 6.03 8.90 29.21
N LEU A 300 5.86 8.36 28.01
CA LEU A 300 6.77 7.36 27.46
C LEU A 300 8.21 7.89 27.32
N ALA A 301 8.37 9.13 26.85
CA ALA A 301 9.66 9.79 26.76
C ALA A 301 10.34 9.90 28.12
N ALA A 302 9.60 10.34 29.15
CA ALA A 302 10.09 10.41 30.52
C ALA A 302 10.50 9.03 31.06
N THR A 303 9.70 7.98 30.84
CA THR A 303 10.06 6.60 31.22
C THR A 303 11.34 6.13 30.53
N ALA A 304 11.56 6.54 29.28
CA ALA A 304 12.78 6.23 28.52
C ALA A 304 13.97 7.17 28.83
N ALA A 305 13.84 8.07 29.81
CA ALA A 305 14.80 9.12 30.14
C ALA A 305 15.20 9.97 28.91
N LEU A 306 14.23 10.27 28.05
CA LEU A 306 14.35 11.19 26.93
C LEU A 306 13.59 12.47 27.23
N ASP A 307 14.09 13.60 26.72
CA ASP A 307 13.38 14.87 26.77
C ASP A 307 12.21 14.87 25.76
N PRO A 308 10.95 15.03 26.20
CA PRO A 308 9.80 15.11 25.30
C PRO A 308 9.91 16.23 24.25
N ALA A 309 10.58 17.34 24.57
CA ALA A 309 10.76 18.47 23.66
C ALA A 309 11.85 18.22 22.60
N ALA A 310 12.72 17.23 22.82
CA ALA A 310 13.88 16.94 21.98
C ALA A 310 13.96 15.45 21.58
N LEU A 311 12.81 14.84 21.28
CA LEU A 311 12.78 13.44 20.86
C LEU A 311 13.63 13.20 19.59
N PRO A 312 14.37 12.07 19.52
CA PRO A 312 15.09 11.68 18.32
C PRO A 312 14.15 11.40 17.14
N ALA A 313 14.63 11.64 15.92
CA ALA A 313 13.89 11.24 14.71
C ALA A 313 13.77 9.70 14.62
N LYS A 314 12.76 9.22 13.90
CA LYS A 314 12.50 7.77 13.70
C LYS A 314 13.76 6.99 13.31
N ALA A 315 14.52 7.49 12.34
CA ALA A 315 15.73 6.81 11.85
C ALA A 315 16.82 6.71 12.94
N GLN A 316 17.02 7.77 13.72
CA GLN A 316 18.01 7.80 14.80
C GLN A 316 17.63 6.81 15.91
N LEU A 317 16.35 6.79 16.30
CA LEU A 317 15.87 5.90 17.34
C LEU A 317 15.90 4.43 16.89
N THR A 318 15.54 4.15 15.63
CA THR A 318 15.64 2.81 15.02
C THR A 318 17.09 2.32 15.01
N ALA A 319 18.05 3.17 14.60
CA ALA A 319 19.46 2.83 14.61
C ALA A 319 19.98 2.54 16.04
N ARG A 320 19.56 3.34 17.03
CA ARG A 320 19.90 3.13 18.45
C ARG A 320 19.34 1.82 18.98
N ILE A 321 18.07 1.51 18.68
CA ILE A 321 17.44 0.23 19.03
C ILE A 321 18.24 -0.93 18.44
N ALA A 322 18.58 -0.87 17.14
CA ALA A 322 19.35 -1.91 16.48
C ALA A 322 20.74 -2.13 17.12
N GLN A 323 21.42 -1.05 17.53
CA GLN A 323 22.69 -1.13 18.26
C GLN A 323 22.55 -1.82 19.62
N ILE A 324 21.52 -1.47 20.39
CA ILE A 324 21.24 -2.08 21.70
C ILE A 324 20.91 -3.57 21.54
N GLU A 325 20.07 -3.92 20.56
CA GLU A 325 19.75 -5.33 20.27
C GLU A 325 20.98 -6.13 19.85
N ALA A 326 21.86 -5.54 19.02
CA ALA A 326 23.11 -6.18 18.63
C ALA A 326 24.01 -6.43 19.84
N ALA A 327 24.17 -5.43 20.73
CA ALA A 327 24.93 -5.57 21.97
C ALA A 327 24.34 -6.66 22.88
N ALA A 328 23.03 -6.68 23.10
CA ALA A 328 22.37 -7.70 23.92
C ALA A 328 22.59 -9.12 23.37
N ARG A 329 22.44 -9.30 22.05
CA ARG A 329 22.68 -10.59 21.39
C ARG A 329 24.15 -11.02 21.46
N GLU A 330 25.09 -10.08 21.31
CA GLU A 330 26.52 -10.39 21.40
C GLU A 330 26.96 -10.68 22.83
N ALA A 331 26.43 -9.96 23.81
CA ALA A 331 26.67 -10.20 25.22
C ALA A 331 26.19 -11.61 25.62
N GLY A 332 24.96 -11.99 25.27
CA GLY A 332 24.45 -13.35 25.50
C GLY A 332 25.31 -14.44 24.85
N ARG A 333 25.82 -14.20 23.63
CA ARG A 333 26.76 -15.12 22.96
C ARG A 333 28.11 -15.19 23.67
N ALA A 334 28.59 -14.10 24.25
CA ALA A 334 29.87 -14.07 24.97
C ALA A 334 29.83 -14.94 26.25
N VAL A 335 28.71 -14.96 26.98
CA VAL A 335 28.51 -15.89 28.11
C VAL A 335 28.54 -17.35 27.65
N ALA A 336 27.88 -17.67 26.53
CA ALA A 336 27.93 -19.02 25.96
C ALA A 336 29.36 -19.42 25.55
N GLN A 337 30.14 -18.49 24.97
CA GLN A 337 31.54 -18.71 24.61
C GLN A 337 32.45 -18.92 25.83
N ALA A 338 32.17 -18.22 26.92
CA ALA A 338 32.90 -18.34 28.18
C ALA A 338 32.66 -19.69 28.90
N LYS A 339 31.62 -20.45 28.51
CA LYS A 339 31.26 -21.77 29.09
C LYS A 339 31.16 -21.74 30.63
N GLY A 340 30.67 -20.63 31.19
CA GLY A 340 30.57 -20.43 32.64
C GLY A 340 31.90 -20.24 33.37
N LYS A 341 33.01 -19.98 32.65
CA LYS A 341 34.32 -19.66 33.23
C LYS A 341 34.67 -18.20 33.00
N GLU A 342 35.39 -17.61 33.94
CA GLU A 342 35.88 -16.24 33.80
C GLU A 342 36.88 -16.15 32.63
N PRO A 343 36.66 -15.28 31.64
CA PRO A 343 37.63 -15.07 30.57
C PRO A 343 38.93 -14.48 31.11
N ASP A 344 40.07 -14.85 30.49
CA ASP A 344 41.37 -14.23 30.79
C ASP A 344 41.28 -12.69 30.70
N ALA A 345 41.95 -11.99 31.63
CA ALA A 345 41.89 -10.53 31.73
C ALA A 345 42.34 -9.79 30.44
N LYS A 346 43.16 -10.43 29.60
CA LYS A 346 43.62 -9.87 28.31
C LYS A 346 42.67 -10.22 27.15
N SER A 347 41.58 -10.94 27.42
CA SER A 347 40.59 -11.32 26.41
C SER A 347 39.92 -10.08 25.80
N LYS A 348 39.73 -10.10 24.49
CA LYS A 348 38.95 -9.08 23.77
C LYS A 348 37.49 -8.99 24.25
N LEU A 349 37.00 -10.01 24.97
CA LEU A 349 35.65 -10.02 25.53
C LEU A 349 35.45 -8.92 26.59
N TRP A 350 36.47 -8.62 27.39
CA TRP A 350 36.40 -7.54 28.39
C TRP A 350 36.26 -6.16 27.75
N GLY A 351 36.99 -5.91 26.67
CA GLY A 351 36.87 -4.65 25.92
C GLY A 351 35.50 -4.48 25.24
N ARG A 352 34.92 -5.59 24.75
CA ARG A 352 33.55 -5.59 24.21
C ARG A 352 32.50 -5.36 25.28
N LEU A 353 32.64 -6.04 26.43
CA LEU A 353 31.76 -5.86 27.59
C LEU A 353 31.74 -4.40 28.06
N ALA A 354 32.91 -3.77 28.21
CA ALA A 354 33.00 -2.35 28.56
C ALA A 354 32.30 -1.42 27.55
N ALA A 355 32.39 -1.73 26.25
CA ALA A 355 31.68 -0.98 25.22
C ALA A 355 30.15 -1.16 25.31
N TRP A 356 29.68 -2.38 25.59
CA TRP A 356 28.25 -2.64 25.79
C TRP A 356 27.72 -1.99 27.06
N GLU A 357 28.44 -2.08 28.18
CA GLU A 357 28.09 -1.41 29.44
C GLU A 357 27.94 0.10 29.26
N LYS A 358 28.86 0.73 28.53
CA LYS A 358 28.75 2.15 28.18
C LYS A 358 27.50 2.45 27.35
N LEU A 359 27.16 1.58 26.39
CA LEU A 359 25.99 1.75 25.53
C LEU A 359 24.68 1.67 26.32
N VAL A 360 24.58 0.72 27.26
CA VAL A 360 23.37 0.50 28.07
C VAL A 360 23.39 1.24 29.41
N LYS A 361 24.48 1.96 29.71
CA LYS A 361 24.70 2.75 30.93
C LYS A 361 24.67 1.90 32.22
N THR A 362 25.42 0.80 32.23
CA THR A 362 25.62 -0.03 33.43
C THR A 362 27.02 0.15 33.99
N GLU A 363 27.16 0.04 35.31
CA GLU A 363 28.45 0.10 36.00
C GLU A 363 29.26 -1.21 35.82
N PRO A 364 30.60 -1.12 35.68
CA PRO A 364 31.48 -2.27 35.43
C PRO A 364 31.87 -3.00 36.72
N ASP A 365 30.90 -3.56 37.44
CA ASP A 365 31.11 -4.25 38.73
C ASP A 365 30.66 -5.73 38.69
N GLY A 366 31.45 -6.60 39.31
CA GLY A 366 31.23 -8.04 39.41
C GLY A 366 32.06 -8.88 38.43
N THR A 367 31.76 -10.17 38.41
CA THR A 367 32.33 -11.15 37.47
C THR A 367 31.86 -10.87 36.04
N PHE A 368 32.56 -11.45 35.04
CA PHE A 368 32.17 -11.32 33.64
C PHE A 368 30.72 -11.76 33.41
N GLY A 369 30.31 -12.88 34.02
CA GLY A 369 28.95 -13.41 33.90
C GLY A 369 27.90 -12.46 34.46
N GLU A 370 28.10 -11.95 35.67
CA GLU A 370 27.18 -11.00 36.32
C GLU A 370 27.04 -9.70 35.52
N ARG A 371 28.17 -9.19 35.01
CA ARG A 371 28.21 -7.96 34.20
C ARG A 371 27.48 -8.14 32.87
N VAL A 372 27.69 -9.27 32.18
CA VAL A 372 26.94 -9.59 30.96
C VAL A 372 25.44 -9.70 31.25
N THR A 373 25.04 -10.40 32.31
CA THR A 373 23.63 -10.49 32.71
C THR A 373 23.02 -9.11 32.89
N ARG A 374 23.71 -8.23 33.64
CA ARG A 374 23.29 -6.84 33.85
C ARG A 374 23.16 -6.06 32.55
N VAL A 375 24.10 -6.23 31.62
CA VAL A 375 24.03 -5.61 30.29
C VAL A 375 22.81 -6.10 29.53
N THR A 376 22.52 -7.41 29.53
CA THR A 376 21.37 -7.96 28.81
C THR A 376 20.03 -7.53 29.41
N GLU A 377 19.92 -7.48 30.74
CA GLU A 377 18.72 -6.99 31.44
C GLU A 377 18.49 -5.50 31.17
N GLN A 378 19.53 -4.67 31.35
CA GLN A 378 19.42 -3.24 31.09
C GLN A 378 19.15 -2.93 29.62
N ALA A 379 19.73 -3.69 28.68
CA ALA A 379 19.42 -3.58 27.27
C ALA A 379 17.92 -3.82 27.01
N GLN A 380 17.35 -4.86 27.62
CA GLN A 380 15.92 -5.16 27.48
C GLN A 380 15.05 -4.03 28.05
N THR A 381 15.36 -3.52 29.24
CA THR A 381 14.66 -2.35 29.83
C THR A 381 14.71 -1.13 28.91
N LEU A 382 15.88 -0.83 28.32
CA LEU A 382 16.01 0.27 27.37
C LEU A 382 15.19 0.03 26.09
N LEU A 383 15.21 -1.19 25.56
CA LEU A 383 14.44 -1.52 24.36
C LEU A 383 12.94 -1.37 24.59
N ASP A 384 12.44 -1.80 25.74
CA ASP A 384 11.02 -1.69 26.10
C ASP A 384 10.58 -0.22 26.26
N GLY A 385 11.48 0.65 26.76
CA GLY A 385 11.24 2.10 26.81
C GLY A 385 11.33 2.79 25.46
N LEU A 386 12.26 2.38 24.58
CA LEU A 386 12.54 3.08 23.32
C LEU A 386 11.62 2.66 22.16
N ARG A 387 11.21 1.39 22.08
CA ARG A 387 10.38 0.88 20.97
C ARG A 387 9.05 1.64 20.80
N PRO A 388 8.28 1.95 21.87
CA PRO A 388 7.04 2.71 21.75
C PRO A 388 7.22 4.15 21.26
N LEU A 389 8.46 4.68 21.30
CA LEU A 389 8.78 6.05 20.91
C LEU A 389 9.27 6.15 19.45
N VAL A 390 9.37 5.05 18.72
CA VAL A 390 9.75 5.07 17.29
C VAL A 390 8.72 5.87 16.49
N GLY A 391 9.15 7.01 15.96
CA GLY A 391 8.29 7.94 15.22
C GLY A 391 7.57 8.98 16.08
N ALA A 392 7.79 9.02 17.39
CA ALA A 392 7.09 9.93 18.30
C ALA A 392 7.33 11.42 17.98
N LYS A 393 8.54 11.79 17.54
CA LYS A 393 8.85 13.16 17.10
C LYS A 393 7.97 13.57 15.92
N GLU A 394 7.90 12.73 14.90
CA GLU A 394 7.10 12.96 13.70
C GLU A 394 5.60 13.01 14.04
N THR A 395 5.15 12.14 14.95
CA THR A 395 3.78 12.19 15.48
C THR A 395 3.50 13.52 16.19
N LEU A 396 4.35 13.98 17.12
CA LEU A 396 4.15 15.27 17.80
C LEU A 396 4.10 16.45 16.82
N ALA A 397 4.93 16.44 15.77
CA ALA A 397 4.89 17.44 14.72
C ALA A 397 3.54 17.44 13.98
N LYS A 398 2.99 16.25 13.67
CA LYS A 398 1.64 16.12 13.08
C LYS A 398 0.55 16.58 14.02
N LEU A 399 0.62 16.26 15.32
CA LEU A 399 -0.35 16.72 16.31
C LEU A 399 -0.38 18.25 16.39
N THR A 400 0.81 18.88 16.33
CA THR A 400 0.93 20.35 16.26
C THR A 400 0.30 20.91 14.98
N SER A 401 0.59 20.32 13.81
CA SER A 401 -0.03 20.70 12.53
C SER A 401 -1.54 20.54 12.57
N LEU A 402 -2.02 19.43 13.11
CA LEU A 402 -3.44 19.11 13.24
C LEU A 402 -4.16 20.14 14.13
N ARG A 403 -3.57 20.59 15.25
CA ARG A 403 -4.13 21.66 16.07
C ARG A 403 -4.32 22.95 15.27
N ALA A 404 -3.33 23.34 14.47
CA ALA A 404 -3.45 24.51 13.60
C ALA A 404 -4.56 24.32 12.55
N LYS A 405 -4.66 23.12 11.96
CA LYS A 405 -5.69 22.77 10.97
C LYS A 405 -7.10 22.74 11.54
N LEU A 406 -7.27 22.46 12.83
CA LEU A 406 -8.58 22.57 13.50
C LEU A 406 -9.08 24.01 13.65
N SER A 407 -8.30 25.02 13.25
CA SER A 407 -8.74 26.41 13.11
C SER A 407 -8.95 26.84 11.64
N ASP A 408 -8.65 25.95 10.68
CA ASP A 408 -8.71 26.22 9.24
C ASP A 408 -10.10 25.83 8.69
N PRO A 409 -10.91 26.80 8.20
CA PRO A 409 -12.24 26.51 7.67
C PRO A 409 -12.22 25.56 6.46
N ALA A 410 -11.17 25.56 5.65
CA ALA A 410 -11.08 24.64 4.51
C ALA A 410 -10.84 23.20 4.97
N PHE A 411 -10.15 23.00 6.09
CA PHE A 411 -9.99 21.68 6.71
C PHE A 411 -11.27 21.22 7.41
N LEU A 412 -11.92 22.12 8.16
CA LEU A 412 -13.14 21.81 8.91
C LEU A 412 -14.36 21.61 8.00
N PHE A 413 -14.66 22.59 7.14
CA PHE A 413 -15.93 22.70 6.41
C PHE A 413 -15.78 22.37 4.93
N GLY A 414 -14.59 22.57 4.36
CA GLY A 414 -14.33 22.34 2.93
C GLY A 414 -14.87 23.47 2.06
N SER A 415 -15.31 23.13 0.85
CA SER A 415 -15.93 24.08 -0.07
C SER A 415 -17.45 23.97 -0.03
N ALA A 416 -18.14 25.09 -0.23
CA ALA A 416 -19.59 25.12 -0.29
C ALA A 416 -20.11 24.45 -1.57
N LYS A 417 -21.20 23.70 -1.43
CA LYS A 417 -22.07 23.24 -2.51
C LYS A 417 -23.46 23.81 -2.26
N ARG A 418 -23.99 24.55 -3.22
CA ARG A 418 -25.32 25.15 -3.13
C ARG A 418 -26.18 24.70 -4.30
N LYS A 419 -27.32 24.09 -4.01
CA LYS A 419 -28.39 23.91 -5.00
C LYS A 419 -29.36 25.07 -4.89
N LYS A 420 -30.00 25.44 -5.99
CA LYS A 420 -30.98 26.53 -6.03
C LYS A 420 -32.12 26.23 -5.05
N GLY A 421 -32.37 27.16 -4.12
CA GLY A 421 -33.43 27.02 -3.11
C GLY A 421 -33.05 26.22 -1.85
N GLU A 422 -31.83 25.67 -1.78
CA GLU A 422 -31.35 24.92 -0.61
C GLU A 422 -30.27 25.72 0.16
N ARG A 423 -30.14 25.41 1.45
CA ARG A 423 -29.02 25.90 2.28
C ARG A 423 -27.70 25.27 1.82
N PRO A 424 -26.57 25.98 1.88
CA PRO A 424 -25.29 25.44 1.43
C PRO A 424 -24.84 24.28 2.32
N THR A 425 -24.25 23.25 1.70
CA THR A 425 -23.63 22.09 2.38
C THR A 425 -22.19 21.93 1.92
N THR A 426 -21.48 20.93 2.43
CA THR A 426 -20.11 20.62 1.98
C THR A 426 -20.14 19.95 0.59
N ALA A 427 -19.33 20.47 -0.34
CA ALA A 427 -19.04 19.79 -1.59
C ALA A 427 -18.35 18.45 -1.32
N THR A 428 -18.82 17.38 -1.95
CA THR A 428 -18.19 16.06 -1.84
C THR A 428 -16.87 16.06 -2.58
N VAL A 429 -15.78 15.84 -1.83
CA VAL A 429 -14.42 15.73 -2.35
C VAL A 429 -13.93 14.31 -2.09
N ALA A 430 -13.46 13.64 -3.14
CA ALA A 430 -12.97 12.27 -3.05
C ALA A 430 -11.54 12.17 -2.48
N ASP A 431 -10.66 13.14 -2.76
CA ASP A 431 -9.20 13.00 -2.47
C ASP A 431 -8.78 13.55 -1.09
N THR A 432 -9.33 14.68 -0.69
CA THR A 432 -9.06 15.31 0.61
C THR A 432 -10.34 15.86 1.23
N PRO A 433 -11.22 14.98 1.75
CA PRO A 433 -12.49 15.39 2.34
C PRO A 433 -12.27 16.28 3.57
N SER A 434 -13.19 17.23 3.80
CA SER A 434 -13.18 18.03 5.03
C SER A 434 -13.74 17.25 6.22
N MET A 435 -13.51 17.75 7.43
CA MET A 435 -14.03 17.07 8.64
C MET A 435 -15.55 17.01 8.65
N ALA A 436 -16.23 18.05 8.17
CA ALA A 436 -17.69 18.06 8.04
C ALA A 436 -18.18 16.98 7.07
N GLN A 437 -17.50 16.77 5.94
CA GLN A 437 -17.84 15.67 5.03
C GLN A 437 -17.65 14.32 5.73
N LEU A 438 -16.55 14.13 6.45
CA LEU A 438 -16.26 12.85 7.12
C LEU A 438 -17.19 12.58 8.31
N VAL A 439 -17.61 13.60 9.07
CA VAL A 439 -18.62 13.47 10.13
C VAL A 439 -19.99 13.13 9.55
N GLU A 440 -20.33 13.72 8.40
CA GLU A 440 -21.60 13.49 7.73
C GLU A 440 -21.67 12.11 7.09
N LYS A 441 -20.60 11.71 6.38
CA LYS A 441 -20.61 10.56 5.46
C LYS A 441 -19.68 9.40 5.83
N GLY A 442 -18.77 9.57 6.79
CA GLY A 442 -17.72 8.61 7.09
C GLY A 442 -16.59 8.62 6.05
N TYR A 443 -15.61 7.74 6.25
CA TYR A 443 -14.48 7.56 5.33
C TYR A 443 -14.36 6.13 4.79
N PHE A 444 -15.02 5.16 5.44
CA PHE A 444 -15.08 3.78 4.99
C PHE A 444 -16.41 3.17 5.40
N ASN A 445 -17.41 3.25 4.52
CA ASN A 445 -18.78 2.84 4.84
C ASN A 445 -19.26 1.75 3.87
N PRO A 446 -18.74 0.51 4.00
CA PRO A 446 -19.13 -0.59 3.12
C PRO A 446 -20.61 -0.88 3.27
N ARG A 447 -21.27 -1.12 2.15
CA ARG A 447 -22.70 -1.36 2.05
C ARG A 447 -22.94 -2.49 1.05
N ASP A 448 -24.06 -3.16 1.23
CA ASP A 448 -24.51 -4.17 0.26
C ASP A 448 -24.69 -3.50 -1.12
N PRO A 449 -24.07 -4.03 -2.20
CA PRO A 449 -24.36 -3.59 -3.56
C PRO A 449 -25.85 -3.57 -3.93
N ALA A 450 -26.68 -4.42 -3.29
CA ALA A 450 -28.12 -4.40 -3.45
C ALA A 450 -28.78 -3.13 -2.89
N ALA A 451 -28.17 -2.46 -1.91
CA ALA A 451 -28.69 -1.23 -1.30
C ALA A 451 -28.45 0.03 -2.15
N GLY A 452 -27.63 -0.06 -3.19
CA GLY A 452 -27.35 1.06 -4.08
C GLY A 452 -26.25 0.71 -5.08
N ARG A 453 -26.39 1.23 -6.30
CA ARG A 453 -25.60 0.76 -7.45
C ARG A 453 -24.09 0.88 -7.26
N GLU A 454 -23.57 1.87 -6.56
CA GLU A 454 -22.11 2.10 -6.44
C GLU A 454 -21.48 1.40 -5.22
N HIS A 455 -22.30 0.90 -4.30
CA HIS A 455 -21.86 0.40 -3.00
C HIS A 455 -21.16 -0.96 -3.10
N PHE A 456 -20.11 -1.14 -2.30
CA PHE A 456 -19.45 -2.44 -2.15
C PHE A 456 -19.22 -2.81 -0.68
N ASN A 457 -19.03 -4.10 -0.43
CA ASN A 457 -18.82 -4.70 0.88
C ASN A 457 -17.53 -5.53 0.94
N ALA A 458 -17.27 -6.13 2.12
CA ALA A 458 -16.08 -6.94 2.35
C ALA A 458 -15.96 -8.14 1.40
N GLU A 459 -17.07 -8.80 1.04
CA GLU A 459 -17.03 -9.97 0.15
C GLU A 459 -16.67 -9.56 -1.28
N PHE A 460 -17.10 -8.39 -1.75
CA PHE A 460 -16.61 -7.87 -3.03
C PHE A 460 -15.10 -7.60 -3.01
N LEU A 461 -14.55 -7.06 -1.92
CA LEU A 461 -13.10 -6.87 -1.77
C LEU A 461 -12.34 -8.20 -1.77
N VAL A 462 -12.89 -9.22 -1.12
CA VAL A 462 -12.33 -10.59 -1.13
C VAL A 462 -12.37 -11.17 -2.54
N ALA A 463 -13.51 -11.07 -3.24
CA ALA A 463 -13.64 -11.55 -4.62
C ALA A 463 -12.63 -10.85 -5.54
N LEU A 464 -12.50 -9.53 -5.45
CA LEU A 464 -11.47 -8.79 -6.19
C LEU A 464 -10.06 -9.33 -5.93
N ALA A 465 -9.68 -9.53 -4.66
CA ALA A 465 -8.37 -10.05 -4.29
C ALA A 465 -8.14 -11.50 -4.76
N GLN A 466 -9.16 -12.37 -4.70
CA GLN A 466 -9.11 -13.73 -5.25
C GLN A 466 -8.85 -13.72 -6.76
N HIS A 467 -9.36 -12.71 -7.47
CA HIS A 467 -9.18 -12.55 -8.91
C HIS A 467 -7.99 -11.64 -9.28
N GLY A 468 -7.12 -11.31 -8.32
CA GLY A 468 -5.83 -10.67 -8.56
C GLY A 468 -5.80 -9.15 -8.41
N PHE A 469 -6.85 -8.50 -7.90
CA PHE A 469 -6.85 -7.07 -7.61
C PHE A 469 -6.28 -6.77 -6.21
N ASP A 470 -5.31 -5.86 -6.14
CA ASP A 470 -4.88 -5.25 -4.88
C ASP A 470 -5.83 -4.10 -4.52
N LEU A 471 -5.97 -3.86 -3.22
CA LEU A 471 -6.97 -2.96 -2.67
C LEU A 471 -6.30 -1.64 -2.25
N GLY A 472 -6.80 -0.52 -2.77
CA GLY A 472 -6.36 0.83 -2.43
C GLY A 472 -6.52 1.18 -0.96
N VAL A 473 -7.47 0.51 -0.28
CA VAL A 473 -7.66 0.59 1.17
C VAL A 473 -6.41 0.17 1.96
N ALA A 474 -5.55 -0.66 1.38
CA ALA A 474 -4.34 -1.20 2.01
C ALA A 474 -3.07 -0.46 1.59
N TRP A 475 -3.20 0.64 0.85
CA TRP A 475 -2.06 1.47 0.50
C TRP A 475 -1.45 2.05 1.78
N THR A 476 -0.12 1.86 1.90
CA THR A 476 0.61 2.12 3.13
C THR A 476 0.91 3.60 3.30
N GLY A 477 1.10 4.04 4.54
CA GLY A 477 1.45 5.41 4.89
C GLY A 477 0.23 6.21 5.37
N GLU A 478 0.34 7.52 5.25
CA GLU A 478 -0.67 8.50 5.70
C GLU A 478 -1.81 8.68 4.70
N SER A 479 -1.72 8.05 3.52
CA SER A 479 -2.77 8.11 2.51
C SER A 479 -3.41 6.77 2.24
N THR A 480 -4.72 6.69 2.45
CA THR A 480 -5.57 5.56 2.03
C THR A 480 -6.35 5.96 0.79
N ASP A 481 -6.46 5.10 -0.22
CA ASP A 481 -7.35 5.32 -1.36
C ASP A 481 -8.44 4.23 -1.38
N SER A 482 -9.45 4.37 -0.52
CA SER A 482 -10.40 3.28 -0.26
C SER A 482 -11.29 2.92 -1.45
N MET A 483 -11.48 3.86 -2.38
CA MET A 483 -12.23 3.64 -3.61
C MET A 483 -11.44 2.85 -4.65
N HIS A 484 -10.12 2.93 -4.62
CA HIS A 484 -9.26 2.43 -5.68
C HIS A 484 -9.01 0.92 -5.59
N MET A 485 -9.08 0.23 -6.72
CA MET A 485 -8.72 -1.17 -6.87
C MET A 485 -7.92 -1.34 -8.15
N GLU A 486 -6.83 -2.11 -8.13
CA GLU A 486 -5.99 -2.30 -9.31
C GLU A 486 -5.58 -3.76 -9.49
N LEU A 487 -5.65 -4.26 -10.73
CA LEU A 487 -5.15 -5.58 -11.07
C LEU A 487 -3.64 -5.61 -10.85
N VAL A 488 -3.16 -6.59 -10.07
CA VAL A 488 -1.72 -6.83 -9.93
C VAL A 488 -1.20 -7.41 -11.23
N VAL A 489 -0.55 -6.58 -12.03
CA VAL A 489 0.16 -7.00 -13.24
C VAL A 489 1.66 -7.09 -12.97
N PRO A 490 2.37 -8.04 -13.61
CA PRO A 490 3.82 -8.00 -13.66
C PRO A 490 4.25 -6.63 -14.18
N ARG A 491 5.22 -6.00 -13.53
CA ARG A 491 5.75 -4.72 -14.02
C ARG A 491 6.33 -4.96 -15.41
N GLY A 492 6.00 -4.08 -16.36
CA GLY A 492 6.63 -4.05 -17.69
C GLY A 492 8.16 -4.06 -17.51
N GLY A 493 8.83 -4.90 -18.29
CA GLY A 493 10.26 -5.21 -18.17
C GLY A 493 11.17 -4.07 -18.58
#